data_AF-A0A528N092-F1
#
_entry.id   AF-A0A528N092-F1
#
_cell.length_a   1.000
_cell.length_b   1.000
_cell.length_c   1.000
_cell.angle_alpha   90.00
_cell.angle_beta   90.00
_cell.angle_gamma   90.00
#
_symmetry.space_group_name_H-M   'P 1'
#
loop_
_entity.id
_entity.type
_entity.pdbx_description
1 polymer ?
#
loop_
_entity_poly.entity_id
_entity_poly.type
_entity_poly.pdbx_seq_one_letter_code
_entity_poly.pdbx_strand_id
1 'polypeptide(L)' 'DIAGFTETTDKMESEDLTQILNHYLTEMSKIALDHGATIDKYVGDAILMFFGDPETRGVKEDALACVEMALAMQ' A
#
# COMPACT_ATOMS: atom_id res chain seq x y z
N ASP A 1 0.00 6.36 -0.55
CA ASP A 1 0.32 7.73 -0.11
C ASP A 1 -0.86 8.23 0.69
N ILE A 2 -0.65 8.65 1.92
CA ILE A 2 -1.76 9.10 2.77
C ILE A 2 -2.02 10.57 2.44
N ALA A 3 -3.19 10.88 1.89
CA ALA A 3 -3.54 12.27 1.59
C ALA A 3 -3.58 13.12 2.87
N GLY A 4 -2.81 14.20 2.90
CA GLY A 4 -2.75 15.10 4.07
C GLY A 4 -1.92 14.57 5.24
N PHE A 5 -1.06 13.57 5.00
CA PHE A 5 -0.18 13.00 6.02
C PHE A 5 0.64 14.08 6.74
N THR A 6 1.46 14.84 6.00
CA THR A 6 2.37 15.84 6.58
C THR A 6 1.66 16.83 7.52
N GLU A 7 0.53 17.41 7.10
CA GLU A 7 -0.22 18.37 7.93
C GLU A 7 -0.83 17.73 9.18
N THR A 8 -1.27 16.48 9.09
CA THR A 8 -1.91 15.76 10.20
C THR A 8 -0.86 15.33 11.23
N THR A 9 0.33 14.97 10.77
CA THR A 9 1.38 14.36 11.61
C THR A 9 2.28 15.37 12.31
N ASP A 10 2.33 16.62 11.82
CA ASP A 10 3.16 17.70 12.40
C ASP A 10 2.80 18.06 13.86
N LYS A 11 1.63 17.63 14.35
CA LYS A 11 1.15 17.90 15.71
C LYS A 11 0.98 16.63 16.56
N MET A 12 1.37 15.47 16.04
CA MET A 12 1.23 14.19 16.73
C MET A 12 2.52 13.82 17.46
N GLU A 13 2.37 13.14 18.59
CA GLU A 13 3.51 12.51 19.25
C GLU A 13 4.06 11.36 18.38
N SER A 14 5.37 11.16 18.42
CA SER A 14 6.05 10.18 17.56
C SER A 14 5.52 8.75 17.71
N GLU A 15 5.07 8.36 18.91
CA GLU A 15 4.48 7.04 19.17
C GLU A 15 3.13 6.87 18.49
N ASP A 16 2.24 7.85 18.62
CA ASP A 16 0.91 7.84 17.98
C ASP A 16 1.03 7.83 16.46
N LEU A 17 1.95 8.64 15.92
CA LEU A 17 2.26 8.66 14.49
C LEU A 17 2.70 7.28 14.00
N THR A 18 3.64 6.66 14.71
CA THR A 18 4.17 5.33 14.37
C THR A 18 3.06 4.28 14.41
N GLN A 19 2.15 4.36 15.38
CA GLN A 19 1.05 3.41 15.51
C GLN A 19 0.07 3.52 14.34
N ILE A 20 -0.36 4.73 13.98
CA ILE A 20 -1.28 4.97 12.85
C ILE A 20 -0.63 4.55 11.54
N LEU A 21 0.63 4.90 11.33
CA LEU A 21 1.36 4.54 10.12
C LEU A 21 1.45 3.01 9.99
N ASN A 22 1.85 2.30 11.05
CA ASN A 22 1.92 0.85 11.02
C ASN A 22 0.56 0.21 10.78
N HIS A 23 -0.51 0.74 11.37
CA HIS A 23 -1.86 0.24 11.14
C HIS A 23 -2.27 0.41 9.67
N TYR A 24 -2.11 1.61 9.12
CA TYR A 24 -2.43 1.89 7.72
C TYR A 24 -1.62 1.00 6.77
N LEU A 25 -0.29 0.97 6.93
CA LEU A 25 0.58 0.16 6.09
C LEU A 25 0.24 -1.33 6.19
N THR A 26 -0.16 -1.81 7.37
CA THR A 26 -0.59 -3.20 7.56
C THR A 26 -1.87 -3.51 6.78
N GLU A 27 -2.89 -2.66 6.85
CA GLU A 27 -4.14 -2.89 6.12
C GLU A 27 -3.94 -2.80 4.60
N MET A 28 -3.16 -1.83 4.12
CA MET A 28 -2.84 -1.72 2.70
C MET A 28 -2.04 -2.93 2.19
N SER A 29 -1.09 -3.43 2.98
CA SER A 29 -0.32 -4.62 2.63
C SER A 29 -1.16 -5.89 2.54
N LYS A 30 -2.21 -6.02 3.37
CA LYS A 30 -3.16 -7.14 3.25
C LYS A 30 -3.91 -7.10 1.93
N ILE A 31 -4.46 -5.93 1.57
CA ILE A 31 -5.17 -5.74 0.29
C ILE A 31 -4.24 -6.05 -0.89
N ALA A 32 -2.99 -5.58 -0.84
CA ALA A 32 -2.01 -5.86 -1.88
C ALA A 32 -1.79 -7.36 -2.09
N LEU A 33 -1.61 -8.11 -0.99
CA LEU A 33 -1.42 -9.56 -1.03
C LEU A 33 -2.66 -10.30 -1.53
N ASP A 34 -3.86 -9.89 -1.12
CA ASP A 34 -5.12 -10.50 -1.55
C ASP A 34 -5.36 -10.36 -3.06
N HIS A 35 -4.84 -9.29 -3.67
CA HIS A 35 -4.90 -9.07 -5.12
C HIS A 35 -3.74 -9.71 -5.89
N GLY A 36 -2.72 -10.24 -5.20
CA GLY A 36 -1.56 -10.88 -5.82
C GLY A 36 -0.43 -9.92 -6.20
N ALA A 37 -0.36 -8.74 -5.54
CA ALA A 37 0.77 -7.84 -5.68
C ALA A 37 1.96 -8.31 -4.84
N THR A 38 3.16 -8.02 -5.32
CA THR A 38 4.41 -8.22 -4.57
C THR A 38 4.89 -6.89 -4.03
N ILE A 39 5.07 -6.84 -2.71
CA ILE A 39 5.55 -5.65 -2.01
C ILE A 39 7.07 -5.59 -2.14
N ASP A 40 7.57 -4.50 -2.73
CA ASP A 40 9.00 -4.25 -2.88
C ASP A 40 9.58 -3.58 -1.63
N LYS A 41 8.99 -2.44 -1.22
CA LYS A 41 9.43 -1.68 -0.05
C LYS A 41 8.40 -0.65 0.42
N TYR A 42 8.60 -0.20 1.65
CA TYR A 42 7.89 0.93 2.26
C TYR A 42 8.76 2.19 2.18
N VAL A 43 8.16 3.32 1.81
CA VAL A 43 8.85 4.62 1.68
C VAL A 43 8.01 5.68 2.39
N GLY A 44 8.30 5.93 3.66
CA GLY A 44 7.48 6.83 4.49
C GLY A 44 6.07 6.27 4.65
N ASP A 45 5.09 7.00 4.12
CA ASP A 45 3.65 6.66 4.07
C ASP A 45 3.21 6.05 2.72
N ALA A 46 4.17 5.75 1.84
CA ALA A 46 3.93 5.06 0.58
C ALA A 46 4.39 3.59 0.63
N ILE A 47 3.71 2.76 -0.16
CA ILE A 47 4.10 1.37 -0.41
C ILE A 47 4.38 1.24 -1.89
N LEU A 48 5.57 0.72 -2.23
CA LEU A 48 5.90 0.33 -3.59
C LEU A 48 5.64 -1.17 -3.76
N MET A 49 4.86 -1.50 -4.77
CA MET A 49 4.48 -2.86 -5.12
C MET A 49 4.31 -3.00 -6.63
N PHE A 50 4.42 -4.23 -7.12
CA PHE A 50 4.30 -4.55 -8.52
C PHE A 50 3.55 -5.86 -8.74
N PHE A 51 3.10 -6.07 -9.98
CA PHE A 51 2.48 -7.31 -10.44
C PHE A 51 3.37 -7.96 -11.50
N GLY A 52 3.30 -9.29 -11.58
CA GLY A 52 4.02 -10.09 -12.58
C GLY A 52 5.34 -10.72 -12.10
N ASP A 53 5.65 -10.61 -10.81
CA ASP A 53 6.77 -11.27 -10.14
C ASP A 53 6.32 -11.62 -8.71
N PRO A 54 6.61 -12.82 -8.16
CA PRO A 54 7.33 -13.95 -8.77
C PRO A 54 6.55 -14.70 -9.85
N GLU A 55 5.23 -14.55 -9.87
CA GLU A 55 4.34 -15.18 -10.84
C GLU A 55 3.50 -14.13 -11.55
N THR A 56 3.21 -14.37 -12.83
CA THR A 56 2.38 -13.51 -13.69
C THR A 56 1.19 -14.31 -14.19
N ARG A 57 0.02 -13.66 -14.28
CA ARG A 57 -1.16 -14.21 -14.95
C ARG A 57 -1.31 -13.73 -16.39
N GLY A 58 -0.35 -12.92 -16.87
CA GLY A 58 -0.40 -12.22 -18.15
C GLY A 58 -0.57 -10.71 -17.95
N VAL A 59 -0.01 -9.92 -18.88
CA VAL A 59 0.01 -8.44 -18.80
C VAL A 59 -1.37 -7.85 -18.58
N LYS A 60 -2.41 -8.43 -19.20
CA LYS A 60 -3.78 -7.92 -19.09
C LYS A 60 -4.37 -8.21 -17.72
N GLU A 61 -4.21 -9.43 -17.22
CA GLU A 61 -4.73 -9.89 -15.94
C GLU A 61 -4.02 -9.19 -14.77
N ASP A 62 -2.70 -9.02 -14.87
CA ASP A 62 -1.89 -8.31 -13.90
C ASP A 62 -2.27 -6.81 -13.85
N ALA A 63 -2.50 -6.18 -15.00
CA ALA A 63 -2.97 -4.80 -15.07
C ALA A 63 -4.38 -4.63 -14.48
N LEU A 64 -5.30 -5.57 -14.74
CA LEU A 64 -6.64 -5.56 -14.16
C LEU A 64 -6.58 -5.70 -12.63
N ALA A 65 -5.81 -6.67 -12.13
CA ALA A 65 -5.65 -6.89 -10.71
C ALA A 65 -5.04 -5.67 -9.99
N CYS A 66 -4.10 -4.98 -10.65
CA CYS A 66 -3.52 -3.73 -10.15
C CYS A 66 -4.57 -2.62 -9.99
N VAL A 67 -5.46 -2.45 -10.97
CA VAL A 67 -6.54 -1.46 -10.89
C VAL A 67 -7.57 -1.85 -9.84
N GLU A 68 -7.96 -3.12 -9.76
CA GLU A 68 -8.90 -3.63 -8.74
C GLU A 68 -8.34 -3.43 -7.33
N MET A 69 -7.05 -3.70 -7.13
CA MET A 69 -6.36 -3.46 -5.86
C MET A 69 -6.40 -1.97 -5.48
N ALA A 70 -6.10 -1.08 -6.43
CA ALA A 70 -6.14 0.35 -6.19
C ALA A 70 -7.54 0.86 -5.80
N LEU A 71 -8.60 0.24 -6.34
CA LEU A 71 -9.98 0.53 -5.95
C LEU A 71 -10.32 0.01 -4.55
N ALA A 72 -9.79 -1.15 -4.17
CA ALA A 72 -9.99 -1.73 -2.84
C ALA A 72 -9.25 -0.97 -1.72
N MET A 73 -8.20 -0.22 -2.06
CA MET A 73 -7.41 0.60 -1.14
C MET A 73 -8.04 1.96 -0.80
N GLN A 74 -9.12 2.36 -1.46
CA GLN A 74 -9.84 3.62 -1.17
C GLN A 74 -10.67 3.53 0.12
#